data_AF-A0A5D2UPQ1-F1
#
_entry.id   AF-A0A5D2UPQ1-F1
#
_cell.length_a   1.000
_cell.length_b   1.000
_cell.length_c   1.000
_cell.angle_alpha   90.00
_cell.angle_beta   90.00
_cell.angle_gamma   90.00
#
_symmetry.space_group_name_H-M   'P 1'
#
loop_
_entity.id
_entity.type
_entity.pdbx_description
1 polymer ?
#
loop_
_entity_poly.entity_id
_entity_poly.type
_entity_poly.pdbx_seq_one_letter_code
_entity_poly.pdbx_strand_id
1 'polypeptide(L)'
;MNNAWVGLEKAPEGSFKNKLHGFGLQLLARVKPSEILLKSISKEVTNVRITYPPSLNSRLVRRRLRHIAMRGTVIHRKYFYGSVTLLPLTTALAVLPLPNIPFFWVLFRTYSHWRALQGSEKLLELVSDYSRAQNPSAEMMEASKELDELLRKGYENGSVNEQAISDICIQFKLNKIDVLKWRDLV
;
A
#
# COMPACT_ATOMS: atom_id res chain seq x y z
N MET A 1 -13.75 11.21 -0.80
CA MET A 1 -13.48 10.62 -2.14
C MET A 1 -13.62 11.72 -3.18
N ASN A 2 -12.75 11.78 -4.19
CA ASN A 2 -12.78 12.84 -5.20
C ASN A 2 -14.06 12.77 -6.05
N ASN A 3 -14.83 13.86 -6.10
CA ASN A 3 -16.09 13.96 -6.86
C ASN A 3 -15.89 13.69 -8.36
N ALA A 4 -14.71 14.00 -8.90
CA ALA A 4 -14.36 13.73 -10.29
C ALA A 4 -14.28 12.22 -10.62
N TRP A 5 -13.85 11.38 -9.66
CA TRP A 5 -13.75 9.94 -9.86
C TRP A 5 -15.14 9.28 -9.89
N VAL A 6 -16.01 9.70 -8.97
CA VAL A 6 -17.42 9.26 -8.92
C VAL A 6 -18.18 9.69 -10.18
N GLY A 7 -17.84 10.84 -10.76
CA GLY A 7 -18.40 11.27 -12.05
C GLY A 7 -17.97 10.42 -13.26
N LEU A 8 -16.80 9.79 -13.21
CA LEU A 8 -16.34 8.87 -14.25
C LEU A 8 -17.01 7.49 -14.14
N GLU A 9 -17.26 7.04 -12.91
CA GLU A 9 -17.98 5.79 -12.63
C GLU A 9 -19.44 5.85 -13.10
N LYS A 10 -20.12 6.98 -12.90
CA LYS A 10 -21.53 7.18 -13.29
C LYS A 10 -21.74 7.44 -14.79
N ALA A 11 -20.69 7.40 -15.61
CA ALA A 11 -20.79 7.67 -17.04
C ALA A 11 -21.44 6.49 -17.78
N PRO A 12 -22.22 6.74 -18.85
CA PRO A 12 -22.94 5.69 -19.58
C PRO A 12 -22.01 4.61 -20.14
N GLU A 13 -22.49 3.36 -20.15
CA GLU A 13 -21.75 2.20 -20.66
C GLU A 13 -21.35 2.39 -22.13
N GLY A 14 -20.07 2.15 -22.43
CA GLY A 14 -19.48 2.39 -23.76
C GLY A 14 -18.84 3.77 -23.95
N SER A 15 -19.11 4.75 -23.07
CA SER A 15 -18.47 6.08 -23.14
C SER A 15 -16.96 6.00 -22.86
N PHE A 16 -16.17 6.89 -23.49
CA PHE A 16 -14.74 7.02 -23.23
C PHE A 16 -14.43 7.21 -21.73
N LYS A 17 -15.32 7.89 -21.00
CA LYS A 17 -15.20 8.10 -19.54
C LYS A 17 -15.31 6.80 -18.74
N ASN A 18 -16.25 5.92 -19.11
CA ASN A 18 -16.40 4.62 -18.46
C ASN A 18 -15.24 3.68 -18.83
N LYS A 19 -14.78 3.69 -20.10
CA LYS A 19 -13.56 2.97 -20.51
C LYS A 19 -12.32 3.45 -19.75
N LEU A 20 -12.18 4.76 -19.55
CA LEU A 20 -11.08 5.35 -18.77
C LEU A 20 -11.14 4.94 -17.30
N HIS A 21 -12.34 4.92 -16.70
CA HIS A 21 -12.56 4.43 -15.35
C HIS A 21 -12.16 2.95 -15.21
N GLY A 22 -12.64 2.08 -16.11
CA GLY A 22 -12.30 0.66 -16.13
C GLY A 22 -10.79 0.42 -16.32
N PHE A 23 -10.15 1.14 -17.24
CA PHE A 23 -8.70 1.06 -17.43
C PHE A 23 -7.93 1.53 -16.19
N GLY A 24 -8.38 2.62 -15.56
CA GLY A 24 -7.82 3.10 -14.30
C GLY A 24 -7.94 2.08 -13.17
N LEU A 25 -9.10 1.42 -13.03
CA LEU A 25 -9.28 0.32 -12.06
C LEU A 25 -8.35 -0.86 -12.35
N GLN A 26 -8.20 -1.26 -13.62
CA GLN A 26 -7.30 -2.34 -14.00
C GLN A 26 -5.83 -2.01 -13.67
N LEU A 27 -5.44 -0.76 -13.86
CA LEU A 27 -4.11 -0.27 -13.51
C LEU A 27 -3.90 -0.23 -11.98
N LEU A 28 -4.89 0.23 -11.22
CA LEU A 28 -4.85 0.24 -9.76
C LEU A 28 -4.88 -1.17 -9.16
N ALA A 29 -5.56 -2.11 -9.80
CA ALA A 29 -5.59 -3.52 -9.38
C ALA A 29 -4.19 -4.15 -9.40
N ARG A 30 -3.34 -3.77 -10.37
CA ARG A 30 -1.97 -4.24 -10.52
C ARG A 30 -0.97 -3.65 -9.52
N VAL A 31 -1.37 -2.64 -8.75
CA VAL A 31 -0.50 -2.04 -7.73
C VAL A 31 -0.23 -3.05 -6.62
N LYS A 32 1.06 -3.27 -6.31
CA LYS A 32 1.48 -4.18 -5.25
C LYS A 32 0.95 -3.70 -3.90
N PRO A 33 0.47 -4.59 -3.01
CA PRO A 33 -0.09 -4.17 -1.73
C PRO A 33 0.99 -3.58 -0.79
N SER A 34 2.27 -3.91 -1.00
CA SER A 34 3.39 -3.24 -0.35
C SER A 34 3.48 -1.75 -0.69
N GLU A 35 3.17 -1.35 -1.94
CA GLU A 35 3.14 0.06 -2.34
C GLU A 35 2.03 0.81 -1.60
N ILE A 36 0.88 0.17 -1.40
CA ILE A 36 -0.28 0.75 -0.72
C ILE A 36 0.04 0.99 0.75
N LEU A 37 0.61 -0.02 1.42
CA LEU A 37 1.05 0.07 2.81
C LEU A 37 2.08 1.17 3.01
N LEU A 38 3.10 1.24 2.16
CA LEU A 38 4.15 2.24 2.29
C LEU A 38 3.63 3.64 2.02
N LYS A 39 2.71 3.80 1.05
CA LYS A 39 2.07 5.09 0.74
C LYS A 39 1.22 5.62 1.90
N SER A 40 0.60 4.75 2.70
CA SER A 40 -0.18 5.18 3.87
C SER A 40 0.68 5.72 5.01
N ILE A 41 1.98 5.39 5.05
CA ILE A 41 2.90 5.91 6.05
C ILE A 41 3.38 7.29 5.59
N SER A 42 2.87 8.35 6.23
CA SER A 42 3.33 9.71 5.95
C SER A 42 4.68 9.98 6.61
N LYS A 43 5.46 10.88 6.02
CA LYS A 43 6.74 11.35 6.56
C LYS A 43 6.60 11.99 7.94
N GLU A 44 5.42 12.54 8.22
CA GLU A 44 5.07 13.24 9.46
C GLU A 44 4.62 12.29 10.58
N VAL A 45 4.46 10.99 10.31
CA VAL A 45 4.03 10.04 11.34
C VAL A 45 5.19 9.80 12.31
N THR A 46 5.03 10.30 13.53
CA THR A 46 6.01 10.12 14.62
C THR A 46 5.94 8.72 15.22
N ASN A 47 4.73 8.13 15.29
CA ASN A 47 4.49 6.85 15.96
C ASN A 47 3.68 5.90 15.06
N VAL A 48 4.14 4.66 14.91
CA VAL A 48 3.39 3.61 14.21
C VAL A 48 2.99 2.53 15.21
N ARG A 49 1.69 2.34 15.37
CA ARG A 49 1.13 1.25 16.19
C ARG A 49 1.05 -0.02 15.35
N ILE A 50 1.75 -1.07 15.78
CA ILE A 50 1.77 -2.36 15.09
C ILE A 50 0.97 -3.34 15.95
N THR A 51 -0.20 -3.75 15.46
CA THR A 51 -1.02 -4.76 16.14
C THR A 51 -0.66 -6.13 15.59
N TYR A 52 -0.36 -7.10 16.46
CA TYR A 52 -0.04 -8.47 16.08
C TYR A 52 -0.70 -9.47 17.04
N PRO A 53 -0.99 -10.71 16.59
CA PRO A 53 -1.50 -11.73 17.50
C PRO A 53 -0.38 -12.19 18.46
N PRO A 54 -0.69 -12.44 19.75
CA PRO A 54 0.27 -12.87 20.77
C PRO A 54 0.93 -14.23 20.45
N SER A 55 0.31 -15.05 19.61
CA SER A 55 0.88 -16.28 19.07
C SER A 55 2.15 -16.04 18.22
N LEU A 56 2.36 -14.82 17.71
CA LEU A 56 3.54 -14.43 16.93
C LEU A 56 4.56 -13.66 17.77
N ASN A 57 5.85 -13.98 17.59
CA ASN A 57 6.92 -13.26 18.26
C ASN A 57 7.13 -11.85 17.65
N SER A 58 7.09 -10.82 18.50
CA SER A 58 7.32 -9.42 18.12
C SER A 58 8.62 -9.19 17.35
N ARG A 59 9.69 -9.93 17.67
CA ARG A 59 10.98 -9.86 16.97
C ARG A 59 10.89 -10.32 15.51
N LEU A 60 10.07 -11.33 15.23
CA LEU A 60 9.88 -11.85 13.87
C LEU A 60 9.05 -10.88 13.03
N VAL A 61 7.98 -10.33 13.61
CA VAL A 61 7.16 -9.27 12.99
C VAL A 61 8.04 -8.10 12.59
N ARG A 62 8.90 -7.65 13.52
CA ARG A 62 9.86 -6.57 13.28
C ARG A 62 10.83 -6.87 12.15
N ARG A 63 11.44 -8.07 12.17
CA ARG A 63 12.39 -8.50 11.13
C ARG A 63 11.72 -8.53 9.76
N ARG A 64 10.49 -9.03 9.68
CA ARG A 64 9.72 -9.08 8.43
C ARG A 64 9.35 -7.68 7.94
N LEU A 65 8.93 -6.79 8.85
CA LEU A 65 8.61 -5.40 8.53
C LEU A 65 9.84 -4.63 8.03
N ARG A 66 10.98 -4.79 8.71
CA ARG A 66 12.28 -4.23 8.27
C ARG A 66 12.66 -4.71 6.87
N HIS A 67 12.45 -5.98 6.59
CA HIS A 67 12.75 -6.55 5.27
C HIS A 67 11.79 -6.04 4.18
N ILE A 68 10.50 -5.87 4.49
CA ILE A 68 9.53 -5.23 3.58
C ILE A 68 9.94 -3.78 3.30
N ALA A 69 10.31 -3.02 4.35
CA ALA A 69 10.78 -1.64 4.21
C ALA A 69 12.05 -1.55 3.35
N MET A 70 13.07 -2.37 3.64
CA MET A 70 14.32 -2.41 2.88
C MET A 70 14.09 -2.76 1.40
N ARG A 71 13.32 -3.83 1.12
CA ARG A 71 12.97 -4.20 -0.26
C ARG A 71 12.18 -3.08 -0.95
N GLY A 72 11.23 -2.48 -0.24
CA GLY A 72 10.43 -1.35 -0.71
C GLY A 72 11.30 -0.17 -1.13
N THR A 73 12.26 0.23 -0.29
CA THR A 73 13.19 1.34 -0.58
C THR A 73 13.99 1.10 -1.86
N VAL A 74 14.61 -0.07 -2.03
CA VAL A 74 15.41 -0.38 -3.23
C VAL A 74 14.55 -0.41 -4.48
N ILE A 75 13.38 -1.08 -4.41
CA ILE A 75 12.47 -1.23 -5.55
C ILE A 75 11.89 0.14 -5.96
N HIS A 76 11.37 0.91 -5.02
CA HIS A 76 10.75 2.20 -5.30
C HIS A 76 11.75 3.25 -5.72
N ARG A 77 12.98 3.21 -5.21
CA ARG A 77 14.07 4.06 -5.72
C ARG A 77 14.35 3.77 -7.19
N LYS A 78 14.53 2.49 -7.57
CA LYS A 78 14.79 2.11 -8.97
C LYS A 78 13.65 2.55 -9.90
N TYR A 79 12.40 2.27 -9.55
CA TYR A 79 11.25 2.66 -10.36
C TYR A 79 11.01 4.16 -10.40
N PHE A 80 11.29 4.89 -9.31
CA PHE A 80 11.23 6.35 -9.27
C PHE A 80 12.19 6.96 -10.28
N TYR A 81 13.49 6.61 -10.22
CA TYR A 81 14.46 7.14 -11.19
C TYR A 81 14.13 6.73 -12.62
N GLY A 82 13.72 5.47 -12.85
CA GLY A 82 13.32 5.02 -14.18
C GLY A 82 12.06 5.72 -14.72
N SER A 83 11.14 6.14 -13.86
CA SER A 83 9.96 6.91 -14.27
C SER A 83 10.31 8.38 -14.52
N VAL A 84 11.21 8.96 -13.72
CA VAL A 84 11.70 10.33 -13.89
C VAL A 84 12.46 10.51 -15.21
N THR A 85 13.27 9.53 -15.62
CA THR A 85 13.95 9.58 -16.93
C THR A 85 12.97 9.47 -18.09
N LEU A 86 11.82 8.81 -17.90
CA LEU A 86 10.78 8.67 -18.92
C LEU A 86 9.87 9.90 -19.02
N LEU A 87 9.77 10.72 -17.97
CA LEU A 87 8.97 11.95 -17.96
C LEU A 87 9.24 12.87 -19.15
N PRO A 88 10.47 13.30 -19.46
CA PRO A 88 10.72 14.21 -20.60
C PRO A 88 10.26 13.62 -21.94
N LEU A 89 10.43 12.31 -22.13
CA LEU A 89 9.94 11.62 -23.33
C LEU A 89 8.41 11.67 -23.41
N THR A 90 7.72 11.39 -22.30
CA THR A 90 6.26 11.44 -22.27
C THR A 90 5.70 12.86 -22.37
N THR A 91 6.44 13.86 -21.88
CA THR A 91 6.06 15.28 -22.00
C THR A 91 6.11 15.73 -23.46
N ALA A 92 7.11 15.30 -24.24
CA ALA A 92 7.16 15.62 -25.66
C ALA A 92 5.96 15.06 -26.42
N LEU A 93 5.52 13.84 -26.08
CA LEU A 93 4.31 13.23 -26.66
C LEU A 93 3.02 13.90 -26.19
N ALA A 94 3.03 14.60 -25.05
CA ALA A 94 1.86 15.29 -24.52
C ALA A 94 1.46 16.55 -25.30
N VAL A 95 2.35 17.06 -26.16
CA VAL A 95 2.11 18.19 -27.05
C VAL A 95 1.20 17.80 -28.23
N LEU A 96 1.10 16.50 -28.53
CA LEU A 96 0.21 16.00 -29.58
C LEU A 96 -1.26 16.08 -29.13
N PRO A 97 -2.24 16.26 -30.04
CA PRO A 97 -3.67 16.36 -29.72
C PRO A 97 -4.30 15.02 -29.27
N LEU A 98 -3.49 14.02 -28.93
CA LEU A 98 -3.94 12.73 -28.44
C LEU A 98 -4.31 12.80 -26.95
N PRO A 99 -5.17 11.89 -26.45
CA PRO A 99 -5.45 11.82 -25.03
C PRO A 99 -4.17 11.50 -24.25
N ASN A 100 -3.68 12.46 -23.45
CA ASN A 100 -2.43 12.44 -22.67
C ASN A 100 -2.39 11.42 -21.52
N ILE A 101 -3.12 10.31 -21.64
CA ILE A 101 -3.18 9.20 -20.67
C ILE A 101 -1.78 8.65 -20.33
N PRO A 102 -0.85 8.43 -21.29
CA PRO A 102 0.48 7.93 -20.98
C PRO A 102 1.27 8.88 -20.07
N PHE A 103 1.19 10.19 -20.35
CA PHE A 103 1.84 11.22 -19.55
C PHE A 103 1.29 11.24 -18.12
N PHE A 104 -0.04 11.31 -17.97
CA PHE A 104 -0.67 11.30 -16.63
C PHE A 104 -0.38 10.00 -15.88
N TRP A 105 -0.29 8.86 -16.56
CA TRP A 105 0.08 7.59 -15.94
C TRP A 105 1.52 7.60 -15.43
N VAL A 106 2.49 8.05 -16.21
CA VAL A 106 3.90 8.14 -15.79
C VAL A 106 4.07 9.16 -14.65
N LEU A 107 3.33 10.26 -14.68
CA LEU A 107 3.32 11.23 -13.59
C LEU A 107 2.76 10.62 -12.30
N PHE A 108 1.61 9.94 -12.38
CA PHE A 108 1.02 9.21 -11.27
C PHE A 108 1.97 8.14 -10.72
N ARG A 109 2.63 7.35 -11.59
CA ARG A 109 3.59 6.31 -11.17
C ARG A 109 4.82 6.90 -10.52
N THR A 110 5.36 8.00 -11.05
CA THR A 110 6.46 8.73 -10.44
C THR A 110 6.10 9.21 -9.04
N TYR A 111 4.94 9.87 -8.89
CA TYR A 111 4.47 10.34 -7.59
C TYR A 111 4.21 9.19 -6.60
N SER A 112 3.57 8.11 -7.06
CA SER A 112 3.26 6.96 -6.21
C SER A 112 4.54 6.27 -5.71
N HIS A 113 5.56 6.13 -6.57
CA HIS A 113 6.84 5.56 -6.16
C HIS A 113 7.63 6.48 -5.23
N TRP A 114 7.61 7.80 -5.49
CA TRP A 114 8.20 8.78 -4.59
C TRP A 114 7.55 8.72 -3.21
N ARG A 115 6.22 8.70 -3.15
CA ARG A 115 5.47 8.66 -1.89
C ARG A 115 5.72 7.34 -1.13
N ALA A 116 5.75 6.21 -1.83
CA ALA A 116 6.06 4.92 -1.22
C ALA A 116 7.51 4.83 -0.73
N LEU A 117 8.46 5.47 -1.42
CA LEU A 117 9.86 5.57 -0.99
C LEU A 117 9.99 6.35 0.33
N GLN A 118 9.33 7.51 0.43
CA GLN A 118 9.32 8.29 1.68
C GLN A 118 8.75 7.47 2.85
N GLY A 119 7.67 6.71 2.59
CA GLY A 119 7.06 5.84 3.59
C GLY A 119 7.95 4.66 3.99
N SER A 120 8.71 4.06 3.06
CA SER A 120 9.62 2.95 3.37
C SER A 120 10.85 3.40 4.12
N GLU A 121 11.40 4.57 3.80
CA GLU A 121 12.48 5.19 4.56
C GLU A 121 12.03 5.51 5.99
N LYS A 122 10.84 6.10 6.16
CA LYS A 122 10.29 6.39 7.50
C LYS A 122 10.01 5.12 8.30
N LEU A 123 9.43 4.10 7.65
CA LEU A 123 9.20 2.81 8.28
C LEU A 123 10.52 2.15 8.71
N LEU A 124 11.55 2.21 7.87
CA LEU A 124 12.87 1.68 8.19
C LEU A 124 13.50 2.40 9.39
N GLU A 125 13.36 3.72 9.46
CA GLU A 125 13.81 4.54 10.58
C GLU A 125 13.12 4.12 11.88
N LEU A 126 11.78 4.00 11.89
CA LEU A 126 10.99 3.62 13.06
C LEU A 126 11.30 2.19 13.54
N VAL A 127 11.53 1.27 12.61
CA VAL A 127 11.85 -0.14 12.90
C VAL A 127 13.35 -0.33 13.22
N SER A 128 14.16 0.73 13.13
CA SER A 128 15.59 0.68 13.43
C SER A 128 15.83 0.54 14.93
N ASP A 129 16.95 -0.08 15.29
CA ASP A 129 17.35 -0.26 16.69
C ASP A 129 17.70 1.08 17.35
N TYR A 130 18.15 2.05 16.56
CA TYR A 130 18.46 3.42 17.00
C TYR A 130 17.20 4.21 17.43
N SER A 131 16.12 4.14 16.65
CA SER A 131 14.87 4.85 16.96
C SER A 131 14.24 4.36 18.26
N ARG A 132 14.33 3.05 18.54
CA ARG A 132 13.91 2.46 19.81
C ARG A 132 14.73 2.96 21.00
N ALA A 133 16.03 3.16 20.83
CA ALA A 133 16.90 3.67 21.89
C ALA A 133 16.59 5.13 22.25
N GLN A 134 16.19 5.95 21.27
CA GLN A 134 15.81 7.34 21.51
C GLN A 134 14.36 7.52 21.96
N ASN A 135 13.42 6.79 21.37
CA ASN A 135 11.99 6.92 21.62
C ASN A 135 11.34 5.53 21.69
N PRO A 136 11.33 4.87 22.86
CA PRO A 136 10.69 3.56 23.02
C PRO A 136 9.17 3.57 22.77
N SER A 137 8.54 4.76 22.74
CA SER A 137 7.13 4.95 22.38
C SER A 137 6.86 5.10 20.88
N ALA A 138 7.88 5.30 20.04
CA ALA A 138 7.72 5.50 18.60
C ALA A 138 7.28 4.24 17.85
N GLU A 139 7.63 3.07 18.38
CA GLU A 139 7.23 1.77 17.86
C GLU A 139 6.40 1.04 18.92
N MET A 140 5.11 1.37 19.00
CA MET A 140 4.19 0.74 19.93
C MET A 140 3.69 -0.59 19.34
N MET A 141 4.40 -1.67 19.63
CA MET A 141 3.98 -3.03 19.31
C MET A 141 2.93 -3.48 20.32
N GLU A 142 1.72 -3.72 19.85
CA GLU A 142 0.57 -4.10 20.68
C GLU A 142 0.11 -5.51 20.34
N ALA A 143 0.21 -6.42 21.31
CA ALA A 143 -0.32 -7.77 21.16
C ALA A 143 -1.84 -7.74 21.38
N SER A 144 -2.63 -8.01 20.34
CA SER A 144 -4.09 -8.04 20.44
C SER A 144 -4.59 -9.47 20.57
N LYS A 145 -5.20 -9.76 21.73
CA LYS A 145 -5.89 -11.04 21.97
C LYS A 145 -7.14 -11.20 21.10
N GLU A 146 -7.82 -10.09 20.81
CA GLU A 146 -9.01 -10.07 19.94
C GLU A 146 -8.66 -10.54 18.52
N LEU A 147 -7.52 -10.08 18.00
CA LEU A 147 -7.02 -10.53 16.69
C LEU A 147 -6.68 -12.02 16.67
N ASP A 148 -6.08 -12.53 17.75
CA ASP A 148 -5.78 -13.97 17.91
C ASP A 148 -7.07 -14.81 17.91
N GLU A 149 -8.10 -14.34 18.61
CA GLU A 149 -9.36 -15.06 18.72
C GLU A 149 -10.09 -15.10 17.36
N LEU A 150 -10.11 -13.99 16.63
CA LEU A 150 -10.67 -13.94 15.28
C LEU A 150 -9.91 -14.85 14.30
N LEU A 151 -8.57 -14.82 14.36
CA LEU A 151 -7.75 -15.71 13.54
C LEU A 151 -8.01 -17.17 13.89
N ARG A 152 -8.10 -17.53 15.18
CA ARG A 152 -8.37 -18.89 15.64
C ARG A 152 -9.75 -19.39 15.20
N LYS A 153 -10.78 -18.53 15.28
CA LYS A 153 -12.15 -18.86 14.84
C LYS A 153 -12.24 -19.07 13.33
N GLY A 154 -11.43 -18.35 12.55
CA GLY A 154 -11.42 -18.42 11.10
C GLY A 154 -10.39 -19.36 10.48
N TYR A 155 -9.59 -20.04 11.27
CA TYR A 155 -8.50 -20.89 10.77
C TYR A 155 -9.06 -22.26 10.34
N GLU A 156 -9.19 -22.47 9.04
CA GLU A 156 -9.69 -23.71 8.46
C GLU A 156 -8.77 -24.16 7.32
N ASN A 157 -8.40 -25.45 7.30
CA ASN A 157 -7.63 -26.08 6.22
C ASN A 157 -6.30 -25.36 5.88
N GLY A 158 -5.62 -24.80 6.88
CA GLY A 158 -4.33 -24.11 6.70
C GLY A 158 -4.43 -22.67 6.20
N SER A 159 -5.63 -22.12 6.03
CA SER A 159 -5.87 -20.74 5.60
C SER A 159 -6.91 -20.04 6.46
N VAL A 160 -6.91 -18.71 6.47
CA VAL A 160 -7.96 -17.94 7.17
C VAL A 160 -9.15 -17.78 6.23
N ASN A 161 -10.34 -18.20 6.68
CA ASN A 161 -11.60 -18.04 5.96
C ASN A 161 -11.86 -16.56 5.63
N GLU A 162 -12.43 -16.30 4.46
CA GLU A 162 -12.78 -14.96 3.98
C GLU A 162 -13.75 -14.23 4.91
N GLN A 163 -14.64 -14.94 5.60
CA GLN A 163 -15.53 -14.35 6.61
C GLN A 163 -14.75 -13.77 7.80
N ALA A 164 -13.80 -14.52 8.35
CA ALA A 164 -12.95 -14.02 9.42
C ALA A 164 -12.08 -12.83 8.97
N ILE A 165 -11.60 -12.84 7.72
CA ILE A 165 -10.90 -11.68 7.13
C ILE A 165 -11.82 -10.47 7.08
N SER A 166 -13.09 -10.65 6.72
CA SER A 166 -14.09 -9.58 6.70
C SER A 166 -14.32 -8.99 8.09
N ASP A 167 -14.46 -9.83 9.11
CA ASP A 167 -14.66 -9.40 10.50
C ASP A 167 -13.45 -8.62 11.03
N ILE A 168 -12.23 -9.11 10.76
CA ILE A 168 -10.99 -8.39 11.06
C ILE A 168 -10.96 -7.03 10.35
N CYS A 169 -11.35 -6.98 9.07
CA CYS A 169 -11.36 -5.73 8.32
C CYS A 169 -12.35 -4.71 8.88
N ILE A 170 -13.52 -5.15 9.35
CA ILE A 170 -14.51 -4.29 9.99
C ILE A 170 -13.98 -3.76 11.33
N GLN A 171 -13.43 -4.64 12.18
CA GLN A 171 -12.95 -4.27 13.51
C GLN A 171 -11.75 -3.31 13.46
N PHE A 172 -10.78 -3.59 12.59
CA PHE A 172 -9.55 -2.77 12.47
C PHE A 172 -9.66 -1.67 11.41
N LYS A 173 -10.85 -1.47 10.81
CA LYS A 173 -11.10 -0.49 9.75
C LYS A 173 -10.11 -0.62 8.57
N LEU A 174 -9.85 -1.86 8.16
CA LEU A 174 -8.95 -2.19 7.07
C LEU A 174 -9.71 -2.36 5.75
N ASN A 175 -9.01 -2.15 4.63
CA ASN A 175 -9.56 -2.43 3.32
C ASN A 175 -9.47 -3.93 2.99
N LYS A 176 -10.63 -4.59 2.86
CA LYS A 176 -10.72 -6.03 2.55
C LYS A 176 -9.94 -6.41 1.29
N ILE A 177 -10.00 -5.60 0.24
CA ILE A 177 -9.33 -5.90 -1.04
C ILE A 177 -7.80 -5.93 -0.85
N ASP A 178 -7.27 -5.02 -0.05
CA ASP A 178 -5.82 -4.94 0.19
C ASP A 178 -5.33 -6.11 1.04
N VAL A 179 -6.14 -6.54 2.02
CA VAL A 179 -5.83 -7.72 2.86
C VAL A 179 -5.85 -9.01 2.04
N LEU A 180 -6.84 -9.19 1.16
CA LEU A 180 -6.90 -10.35 0.26
C LEU A 180 -5.70 -10.39 -0.69
N LYS A 181 -5.27 -9.24 -1.22
CA LYS A 181 -4.03 -9.15 -2.02
C LYS A 181 -2.79 -9.60 -1.25
N TRP A 182 -2.72 -9.36 0.06
CA TRP A 182 -1.60 -9.84 0.88
C TRP A 182 -1.64 -11.34 1.13
N ARG A 183 -2.84 -11.92 1.26
CA ARG A 183 -3.04 -13.38 1.39
C ARG A 183 -2.58 -14.11 0.14
N ASP A 184 -3.01 -13.63 -1.04
CA ASP A 184 -2.76 -14.31 -2.32
C ASP A 184 -1.30 -14.17 -2.83
N LEU A 185 -0.47 -13.38 -2.12
CA LEU A 185 0.97 -13.25 -2.39
C LEU A 185 1.84 -14.28 -1.66
N VAL A 186 1.27 -15.02 -0.71
CA VAL A 186 1.92 -16.06 0.11
C VAL A 186 1.54 -17.42 -0.43
#